data_AF-A0A840PEF0-F1
#
_entry.id   AF-A0A840PEF0-F1
#
_cell.length_a   1.000
_cell.length_b   1.000
_cell.length_c   1.000
_cell.angle_alpha   90.00
_cell.angle_beta   90.00
_cell.angle_gamma   90.00
#
_symmetry.space_group_name_H-M   'P 1'
#
loop_
_entity.id
_entity.type
_entity.pdbx_description
1 polymer ?
#
loop_
_entity_poly.entity_id
_entity_poly.type
_entity_poly.pdbx_seq_one_letter_code
_entity_poly.pdbx_strand_id
1 'polypeptide(L)'
;MSRRSRLWWAASLTIAVGGMAASLSTSEFGWMYFGSGASCPGSEFYSGEQNPLWDVAAYVPILSYGAVPMVALGFAAHWLGTRVGRARIGRVTARAMAAIALVVHGVGPLAFLVDVAGDRVCLYSEWGGPEGAWFSIGPNVVAVGAALCVFAAVRRPRHRLRALLGRLVRARWVRRTVACGGAGRGGAGTGGRPGFGSHRQGVPAHHSGHAAGAGR
;
A
#
# COMPACT_ATOMS: atom_id res chain seq x y z
N MET A 1 4.18 -6.55 12.24
CA MET A 1 3.62 -5.36 11.56
C MET A 1 3.62 -4.16 12.51
N SER A 2 3.68 -2.93 12.00
CA SER A 2 3.51 -1.73 12.85
C SER A 2 2.05 -1.56 13.30
N ARG A 3 1.79 -0.81 14.39
CA ARG A 3 0.41 -0.51 14.86
C ARG A 3 -0.41 0.18 13.75
N ARG A 4 0.17 1.21 13.10
CA ARG A 4 -0.48 1.92 11.98
C ARG A 4 -0.85 1.02 10.80
N SER A 5 0.03 0.08 10.44
CA SER A 5 -0.25 -0.87 9.35
C SER A 5 -1.42 -1.80 9.71
N ARG A 6 -1.51 -2.25 10.97
CA ARG A 6 -2.64 -3.05 11.46
C ARG A 6 -3.97 -2.30 11.38
N LEU A 7 -3.99 -1.01 11.75
CA LEU A 7 -5.20 -0.18 11.65
C LEU A 7 -5.69 -0.05 10.21
N TRP A 8 -4.80 0.17 9.25
CA TRP A 8 -5.17 0.23 7.83
C TRP A 8 -5.67 -1.11 7.27
N TRP A 9 -5.08 -2.23 7.71
CA TRP A 9 -5.60 -3.54 7.34
C TRP A 9 -6.98 -3.81 7.93
N ALA A 10 -7.21 -3.44 9.20
CA ALA A 10 -8.52 -3.54 9.82
C ALA A 10 -9.55 -2.71 9.05
N ALA A 11 -9.25 -1.44 8.78
CA ALA A 11 -10.12 -0.56 7.99
C ALA A 11 -10.42 -1.15 6.60
N SER A 12 -9.40 -1.65 5.91
CA SER A 12 -9.56 -2.28 4.60
C SER A 12 -10.51 -3.48 4.63
N LEU A 13 -10.38 -4.36 5.64
CA LEU A 13 -11.21 -5.54 5.80
C LEU A 13 -12.64 -5.16 6.20
N THR A 14 -12.81 -4.22 7.12
CA THR A 14 -14.14 -3.73 7.54
C THR A 14 -14.89 -3.11 6.36
N ILE A 15 -14.22 -2.27 5.56
CA ILE A 15 -14.79 -1.66 4.35
C ILE A 15 -15.20 -2.75 3.36
N ALA A 16 -14.29 -3.69 3.05
CA ALA A 16 -14.58 -4.75 2.10
C ALA A 16 -15.76 -5.65 2.56
N VAL A 17 -15.78 -6.05 3.83
CA VAL A 17 -16.89 -6.83 4.40
C VAL A 17 -18.20 -6.05 4.37
N GLY A 18 -18.18 -4.75 4.67
CA GLY A 18 -19.35 -3.88 4.52
C GLY A 18 -19.86 -3.83 3.08
N GLY A 19 -18.95 -3.77 2.10
CA GLY A 19 -19.28 -3.82 0.67
C GLY A 19 -19.89 -5.14 0.23
N MET A 20 -19.36 -6.26 0.75
CA MET A 20 -19.94 -7.58 0.52
C MET A 20 -21.34 -7.69 1.13
N ALA A 21 -21.53 -7.25 2.38
CA ALA A 21 -22.84 -7.24 3.02
C ALA A 21 -23.85 -6.38 2.24
N ALA A 22 -23.43 -5.21 1.78
CA ALA A 22 -24.25 -4.36 0.91
C ALA A 22 -24.59 -5.08 -0.41
N SER A 23 -23.60 -5.68 -1.08
CA SER A 23 -23.81 -6.39 -2.35
C SER A 23 -24.79 -7.56 -2.21
N LEU A 24 -24.71 -8.31 -1.10
CA LEU A 24 -25.63 -9.40 -0.78
C LEU A 24 -27.04 -8.87 -0.44
N SER A 25 -27.15 -7.71 0.20
CA SER A 25 -28.46 -7.09 0.45
C SER A 25 -29.11 -6.56 -0.83
N THR A 26 -28.31 -6.19 -1.84
CA THR A 26 -28.83 -5.63 -3.08
C THR A 26 -29.04 -6.67 -4.18
N SER A 27 -28.58 -7.91 -4.01
CA SER A 27 -28.69 -8.95 -5.06
C SER A 27 -30.13 -9.40 -5.34
N GLU A 28 -31.07 -9.09 -4.45
CA GLU A 28 -32.49 -9.40 -4.66
C GLU A 28 -33.24 -8.32 -5.46
N PHE A 29 -32.65 -7.15 -5.65
CA PHE A 29 -33.25 -6.10 -6.48
C PHE A 29 -32.90 -6.34 -7.95
N GLY A 30 -33.91 -6.57 -8.78
CA GLY A 30 -33.73 -6.63 -10.23
C GLY A 30 -33.22 -5.31 -10.78
N TRP A 31 -32.22 -5.35 -11.65
CA TRP A 31 -31.66 -4.16 -12.28
C TRP A 31 -32.55 -3.70 -13.43
N MET A 32 -33.07 -2.48 -13.35
CA MET A 32 -33.64 -1.78 -14.50
C MET A 32 -32.70 -0.64 -14.89
N TYR A 33 -32.22 -0.68 -16.13
CA TYR A 33 -31.52 0.45 -16.74
C TYR A 33 -32.56 1.48 -17.17
N PHE A 34 -32.50 2.67 -16.56
CA PHE A 34 -33.27 3.83 -16.98
C PHE A 34 -32.35 4.74 -17.79
N GLY A 35 -32.26 4.49 -19.10
CA GLY A 35 -31.56 5.39 -20.03
C GLY A 35 -32.58 6.29 -20.72
N SER A 36 -32.44 7.61 -20.57
CA SER A 36 -33.33 8.60 -21.23
C SER A 36 -32.77 9.16 -22.53
N GLY A 37 -31.64 8.63 -23.00
CA GLY A 37 -31.06 8.93 -24.32
C GLY A 37 -30.14 10.15 -24.34
N ALA A 38 -29.63 10.58 -23.19
CA ALA A 38 -28.60 11.61 -23.14
C ALA A 38 -27.23 10.97 -23.31
N SER A 39 -26.40 11.49 -24.23
CA SER A 39 -25.04 11.00 -24.39
C SER A 39 -24.16 11.47 -23.23
N CYS A 40 -23.85 10.54 -22.34
CA CYS A 40 -22.95 10.73 -21.20
C CYS A 40 -21.68 9.88 -21.42
N PRO A 41 -20.54 10.50 -21.77
CA PRO A 41 -19.34 9.77 -22.19
C PRO A 41 -18.82 8.78 -21.14
N GLY A 42 -18.97 9.11 -19.85
CA GLY A 42 -18.62 8.22 -18.75
C GLY A 42 -19.50 6.98 -18.71
N SER A 43 -20.81 7.13 -18.78
CA SER A 43 -21.78 6.03 -18.87
C SER A 43 -21.52 5.15 -20.09
N GLU A 44 -21.29 5.73 -21.27
CA GLU A 44 -20.97 4.99 -22.49
C GLU A 44 -19.66 4.17 -22.34
N PHE A 45 -18.62 4.78 -21.77
CA PHE A 45 -17.36 4.09 -21.47
C PHE A 45 -17.55 2.99 -20.41
N TYR A 46 -18.34 3.26 -19.37
CA TYR A 46 -18.67 2.29 -18.33
C TYR A 46 -19.41 1.10 -18.94
N SER A 47 -20.46 1.30 -19.72
CA SER A 47 -21.17 0.20 -20.37
C SER A 47 -20.31 -0.56 -21.38
N GLY A 48 -19.39 0.11 -22.09
CA GLY A 48 -18.49 -0.53 -23.05
C GLY A 48 -17.41 -1.40 -22.38
N GLU A 49 -16.77 -0.89 -21.33
CA GLU A 49 -15.59 -1.53 -20.71
C GLU A 49 -15.93 -2.33 -19.44
N GLN A 50 -16.93 -1.90 -18.67
CA GLN A 50 -17.29 -2.55 -17.42
C GLN A 50 -18.09 -3.84 -17.64
N ASN A 51 -18.94 -3.92 -18.67
CA ASN A 51 -19.73 -5.13 -18.94
C ASN A 51 -18.84 -6.37 -19.12
N PRO A 52 -17.79 -6.35 -19.96
CA PRO A 52 -16.84 -7.47 -20.03
C PRO A 52 -16.17 -7.78 -18.68
N LEU A 53 -15.85 -6.76 -17.88
CA LEU A 53 -15.24 -6.94 -16.57
C LEU A 53 -16.21 -7.57 -15.56
N TRP A 54 -17.52 -7.30 -15.66
CA TRP A 54 -18.54 -7.92 -14.82
C TRP A 54 -18.69 -9.40 -15.12
N ASP A 55 -18.70 -9.78 -16.40
CA ASP A 55 -18.70 -11.19 -16.79
C ASP A 55 -17.49 -11.91 -16.19
N VAL A 56 -16.29 -11.34 -16.35
CA VAL A 56 -15.07 -11.91 -15.75
C VAL A 56 -15.20 -11.97 -14.22
N ALA A 57 -15.70 -10.93 -13.57
CA ALA A 57 -15.85 -10.91 -12.12
C ALA A 57 -16.91 -11.91 -11.60
N ALA A 58 -17.93 -12.21 -12.40
CA ALA A 58 -18.93 -13.23 -12.10
C ALA A 58 -18.34 -14.65 -12.16
N TYR A 59 -17.46 -14.93 -13.12
CA TYR A 59 -16.80 -16.23 -13.26
C TYR A 59 -15.53 -16.41 -12.43
N VAL A 60 -14.95 -15.33 -11.94
CA VAL A 60 -13.72 -15.35 -11.14
C VAL A 60 -14.07 -14.93 -9.71
N PRO A 61 -14.34 -15.89 -8.79
CA PRO A 61 -14.78 -15.59 -7.43
C PRO A 61 -13.86 -14.64 -6.68
N ILE A 62 -12.56 -14.63 -7.01
CA ILE A 62 -11.59 -13.74 -6.37
C ILE A 62 -11.90 -12.25 -6.62
N LEU A 63 -12.56 -11.91 -7.73
CA LEU A 63 -12.92 -10.55 -8.13
C LEU A 63 -14.33 -10.16 -7.65
N SER A 64 -15.12 -11.12 -7.18
CA SER A 64 -16.49 -10.89 -6.71
C SER A 64 -16.56 -10.26 -5.32
N TYR A 65 -17.76 -9.84 -4.91
CA TYR A 65 -18.08 -9.35 -3.56
C TYR A 65 -17.22 -8.16 -3.05
N GLY A 66 -17.09 -7.10 -3.86
CA GLY A 66 -16.44 -5.87 -3.41
C GLY A 66 -14.95 -6.03 -3.08
N ALA A 67 -14.25 -6.92 -3.80
CA ALA A 67 -12.83 -7.23 -3.63
C ALA A 67 -12.44 -7.86 -2.29
N VAL A 68 -13.38 -8.39 -1.49
CA VAL A 68 -13.08 -9.08 -0.22
C VAL A 68 -12.00 -10.16 -0.38
N PRO A 69 -12.07 -11.08 -1.37
CA PRO A 69 -11.06 -12.13 -1.51
C PRO A 69 -9.67 -11.56 -1.83
N MET A 70 -9.60 -10.53 -2.69
CA MET A 70 -8.35 -9.85 -3.04
C MET A 70 -7.70 -9.17 -1.82
N VAL A 71 -8.51 -8.49 -1.01
CA VAL A 71 -8.04 -7.84 0.23
C VAL A 71 -7.55 -8.88 1.23
N ALA A 72 -8.30 -9.98 1.41
CA ALA A 72 -7.93 -11.08 2.31
C ALA A 72 -6.62 -11.77 1.87
N LEU A 73 -6.46 -12.05 0.58
CA LEU A 73 -5.24 -12.64 0.03
C LEU A 73 -4.06 -11.67 0.11
N GLY A 74 -4.28 -10.38 -0.16
CA GLY A 74 -3.28 -9.33 0.04
C GLY A 74 -2.81 -9.28 1.50
N PHE A 75 -3.75 -9.36 2.46
CA PHE A 75 -3.45 -9.39 3.89
C PHE A 75 -2.64 -10.63 4.26
N ALA A 76 -3.09 -11.82 3.85
CA ALA A 76 -2.44 -13.09 4.13
C ALA A 76 -1.01 -13.12 3.57
N ALA A 77 -0.83 -12.74 2.30
CA ALA A 77 0.48 -12.64 1.65
C ALA A 77 1.40 -11.66 2.38
N HIS A 78 0.87 -10.50 2.80
CA HIS A 78 1.64 -9.54 3.57
C HIS A 78 2.04 -10.08 4.94
N TRP A 79 1.12 -10.72 5.66
CA TRP A 79 1.34 -11.29 6.99
C TRP A 79 2.35 -12.44 6.95
N LEU A 80 2.16 -13.43 6.08
CA LEU A 80 3.10 -14.54 5.87
C LEU A 80 4.48 -14.03 5.45
N GLY A 81 4.53 -13.06 4.52
CA GLY A 81 5.78 -12.43 4.11
C GLY A 81 6.53 -11.78 5.27
N THR A 82 5.84 -11.24 6.27
CA THR A 82 6.50 -10.71 7.48
C THR A 82 6.97 -11.80 8.45
N ARG A 83 6.30 -12.95 8.51
CA ARG A 83 6.67 -14.08 9.37
C ARG A 83 7.91 -14.83 8.83
N VAL A 84 7.98 -15.03 7.52
CA VAL A 84 9.06 -15.78 6.85
C VAL A 84 10.28 -14.89 6.54
N GLY A 85 10.33 -13.65 7.03
CA GLY A 85 11.42 -12.70 6.72
C GLY A 85 11.40 -12.15 5.28
N ARG A 86 10.48 -12.59 4.42
CA ARG A 86 10.30 -12.15 3.03
C ARG A 86 9.35 -10.94 2.89
N ALA A 87 9.53 -9.93 3.74
CA ALA A 87 8.60 -8.79 3.82
C ALA A 87 8.54 -7.93 2.53
N ARG A 88 9.49 -8.07 1.60
CA ARG A 88 9.42 -7.41 0.28
C ARG A 88 8.37 -8.07 -0.60
N ILE A 89 8.37 -9.40 -0.70
CA ILE A 89 7.48 -10.18 -1.56
C ILE A 89 6.03 -9.95 -1.12
N GLY A 90 5.72 -10.16 0.17
CA GLY A 90 4.35 -9.96 0.67
C GLY A 90 3.80 -8.54 0.46
N ARG A 91 4.66 -7.51 0.40
CA ARG A 91 4.22 -6.14 0.06
C ARG A 91 3.97 -5.97 -1.44
N VAL A 92 4.77 -6.58 -2.30
CA VAL A 92 4.57 -6.52 -3.75
C VAL A 92 3.26 -7.23 -4.10
N THR A 93 3.04 -8.43 -3.55
CA THR A 93 1.80 -9.19 -3.75
C THR A 93 0.58 -8.41 -3.28
N ALA A 94 0.60 -7.85 -2.07
CA ALA A 94 -0.51 -7.04 -1.57
C ALA A 94 -0.80 -5.79 -2.42
N ARG A 95 0.24 -5.15 -2.98
CA ARG A 95 0.08 -4.03 -3.92
C ARG A 95 -0.50 -4.47 -5.25
N ALA A 96 -0.08 -5.63 -5.76
CA ALA A 96 -0.62 -6.18 -7.00
C ALA A 96 -2.12 -6.47 -6.83
N MET A 97 -2.52 -7.12 -5.73
CA MET A 97 -3.94 -7.36 -5.43
C MET A 97 -4.73 -6.07 -5.31
N ALA A 98 -4.21 -5.06 -4.60
CA ALA A 98 -4.86 -3.76 -4.50
C ALA A 98 -4.93 -3.03 -5.85
N ALA A 99 -3.91 -3.14 -6.71
CA ALA A 99 -3.92 -2.53 -8.03
C ALA A 99 -4.97 -3.20 -8.94
N ILE A 100 -5.05 -4.52 -8.93
CA ILE A 100 -6.08 -5.25 -9.70
C ILE A 100 -7.47 -4.86 -9.20
N ALA A 101 -7.71 -4.84 -7.89
CA ALA A 101 -8.98 -4.39 -7.33
C ALA A 101 -9.32 -2.94 -7.74
N LEU A 102 -8.33 -2.04 -7.77
CA LEU A 102 -8.52 -0.67 -8.21
C LEU A 102 -8.83 -0.57 -9.71
N VAL A 103 -8.25 -1.40 -10.56
CA VAL A 103 -8.56 -1.42 -11.99
C VAL A 103 -9.96 -1.96 -12.24
N VAL A 104 -10.31 -3.09 -11.62
CA VAL A 104 -11.60 -3.76 -11.84
C VAL A 104 -12.78 -2.94 -11.28
N HIS A 105 -12.60 -2.29 -10.13
CA HIS A 105 -13.67 -1.52 -9.46
C HIS A 105 -13.52 -0.01 -9.59
N GLY A 106 -12.43 0.51 -10.16
CA GLY A 106 -12.18 1.94 -10.25
C GLY A 106 -12.81 2.60 -11.48
N VAL A 107 -13.11 1.83 -12.53
CA VAL A 107 -13.66 2.35 -13.78
C VAL A 107 -15.03 3.01 -13.55
N GLY A 108 -15.95 2.33 -12.86
CA GLY A 108 -17.27 2.89 -12.53
C GLY A 108 -17.23 4.24 -11.81
N PRO A 109 -16.58 4.36 -10.65
CA PRO A 109 -16.48 5.63 -9.94
C PRO A 109 -15.82 6.74 -10.77
N LEU A 110 -14.81 6.42 -11.59
CA LEU A 110 -14.18 7.40 -12.47
C LEU A 110 -15.11 7.86 -13.59
N ALA A 111 -15.79 6.94 -14.25
CA ALA A 111 -16.79 7.23 -15.28
C ALA A 111 -17.91 8.12 -14.72
N PHE A 112 -18.45 7.76 -13.56
CA PHE A 112 -19.45 8.55 -12.86
C PHE A 112 -18.97 9.97 -12.54
N LEU A 113 -17.73 10.10 -12.05
CA LEU A 113 -17.15 11.42 -11.75
C LEU A 113 -16.99 12.28 -13.01
N VAL A 114 -16.60 11.68 -14.14
CA VAL A 114 -16.47 12.40 -15.42
C VAL A 114 -17.83 12.95 -15.85
N ASP A 115 -18.87 12.14 -15.79
CA ASP A 115 -20.23 12.56 -16.18
C ASP A 115 -20.77 13.65 -15.29
N VAL A 116 -20.74 13.46 -13.96
CA VAL A 116 -21.31 14.43 -13.00
C VAL A 116 -20.51 15.74 -12.98
N ALA A 117 -19.20 15.70 -13.26
CA ALA A 117 -18.39 16.91 -13.39
C ALA A 117 -18.65 17.66 -14.70
N GLY A 118 -19.04 16.94 -15.77
CA GLY A 118 -19.40 17.53 -17.05
C GLY A 118 -20.80 18.15 -17.04
N ASP A 119 -21.82 17.36 -16.67
CA ASP A 119 -23.20 17.81 -16.60
C ASP A 119 -24.00 17.02 -15.55
N ARG A 120 -24.77 17.73 -14.72
CA ARG A 120 -25.67 17.11 -13.74
C ARG A 120 -26.83 16.37 -14.40
N VAL A 121 -27.20 16.68 -15.64
CA VAL A 121 -28.21 15.93 -16.39
C VAL A 121 -27.86 14.44 -16.41
N CYS A 122 -26.58 14.10 -16.61
CA CYS A 122 -26.11 12.71 -16.64
C CYS A 122 -26.41 11.93 -15.36
N LEU A 123 -26.38 12.58 -14.19
CA LEU A 123 -26.75 11.94 -12.92
C LEU A 123 -28.18 11.40 -12.96
N TYR A 124 -29.11 12.17 -13.52
CA TYR A 124 -30.53 11.82 -13.55
C TYR A 124 -30.91 10.99 -14.78
N SER A 125 -30.28 11.25 -15.93
CA SER A 125 -30.66 10.66 -17.21
C SER A 125 -30.11 9.26 -17.46
N GLU A 126 -28.88 8.99 -16.99
CA GLU A 126 -28.14 7.75 -17.26
C GLU A 126 -27.80 7.00 -15.97
N TRP A 127 -27.44 7.71 -14.90
CA TRP A 127 -27.11 7.08 -13.62
C TRP A 127 -28.34 6.82 -12.72
N GLY A 128 -29.55 7.19 -13.16
CA GLY A 128 -30.80 6.90 -12.44
C GLY A 128 -30.99 7.72 -11.16
N GLY A 129 -30.41 8.93 -11.10
CA GLY A 129 -30.43 9.80 -9.94
C GLY A 129 -29.44 9.37 -8.84
N PRO A 130 -29.46 10.04 -7.67
CA PRO A 130 -28.61 9.70 -6.53
C PRO A 130 -28.77 8.24 -6.07
N GLU A 131 -30.00 7.72 -6.08
CA GLU A 131 -30.32 6.36 -5.70
C GLU A 131 -29.74 5.35 -6.70
N GLY A 132 -29.98 5.53 -8.00
CA GLY A 132 -29.42 4.67 -9.04
C GLY A 132 -27.89 4.69 -9.06
N ALA A 133 -27.30 5.88 -8.86
CA ALA A 133 -25.86 6.03 -8.74
C ALA A 133 -25.31 5.30 -7.51
N TRP A 134 -25.98 5.36 -6.36
CA TRP A 134 -25.58 4.62 -5.17
C TRP A 134 -25.59 3.11 -5.40
N PHE A 135 -26.63 2.56 -6.04
CA PHE A 135 -26.68 1.14 -6.36
C PHE A 135 -25.60 0.71 -7.35
N SER A 136 -25.36 1.51 -8.40
CA SER A 136 -24.41 1.15 -9.47
C SER A 136 -22.94 1.35 -9.08
N ILE A 137 -22.66 2.43 -8.34
CA ILE A 137 -21.30 2.88 -8.03
C ILE A 137 -20.89 2.56 -6.59
N GLY A 138 -21.84 2.46 -5.66
CA GLY A 138 -21.59 2.22 -4.24
C GLY A 138 -20.67 1.02 -3.97
N PRO A 139 -21.00 -0.19 -4.45
CA PRO A 139 -20.15 -1.38 -4.27
C PRO A 139 -18.72 -1.17 -4.80
N ASN A 140 -18.58 -0.47 -5.92
CA ASN A 140 -17.29 -0.16 -6.55
C ASN A 140 -16.48 0.85 -5.72
N VAL A 141 -17.11 1.90 -5.19
CA VAL A 141 -16.47 2.88 -4.29
C VAL A 141 -15.95 2.22 -3.03
N VAL A 142 -16.71 1.29 -2.46
CA VAL A 142 -16.29 0.52 -1.29
C VAL A 142 -15.06 -0.32 -1.59
N ALA A 143 -15.04 -1.03 -2.72
CA ALA A 143 -13.87 -1.82 -3.15
C ALA A 143 -12.63 -0.94 -3.41
N VAL A 144 -12.80 0.21 -4.06
CA VAL A 144 -11.73 1.22 -4.26
C VAL A 144 -11.21 1.72 -2.92
N GLY A 145 -12.10 2.06 -1.97
CA GLY A 145 -11.73 2.49 -0.62
C GLY A 145 -10.91 1.44 0.13
N ALA A 146 -11.30 0.17 0.02
CA ALA A 146 -10.53 -0.95 0.58
C ALA A 146 -9.15 -1.07 -0.07
N ALA A 147 -9.05 -1.03 -1.41
CA ALA A 147 -7.78 -1.07 -2.12
C ALA A 147 -6.83 0.09 -1.73
N LEU A 148 -7.36 1.31 -1.57
CA LEU A 148 -6.60 2.45 -1.09
C LEU A 148 -6.09 2.26 0.34
N CYS A 149 -6.89 1.64 1.21
CA CYS A 149 -6.47 1.25 2.56
C CYS A 149 -5.35 0.20 2.53
N VAL A 150 -5.42 -0.79 1.63
CA VAL A 150 -4.32 -1.76 1.43
C VAL A 150 -3.04 -1.05 1.04
N PHE A 151 -3.08 -0.13 0.07
CA PHE A 151 -1.93 0.68 -0.31
C PHE A 151 -1.36 1.48 0.87
N ALA A 152 -2.22 2.07 1.70
CA ALA A 152 -1.82 2.76 2.91
C ALA A 152 -1.18 1.81 3.94
N ALA A 153 -1.70 0.59 4.09
CA ALA A 153 -1.21 -0.43 5.01
C ALA A 153 0.20 -0.92 4.66
N VAL A 154 0.52 -1.01 3.37
CA VAL A 154 1.80 -1.50 2.84
C VAL A 154 2.79 -0.39 2.47
N ARG A 155 2.45 0.88 2.71
CA ARG A 155 3.38 2.02 2.52
C ARG A 155 4.58 1.87 3.46
N ARG A 156 5.79 2.04 2.90
CA ARG A 156 7.00 2.12 3.74
C ARG A 156 6.97 3.44 4.50
N PRO A 157 7.29 3.44 5.81
CA PRO A 157 7.45 4.69 6.55
C PRO A 157 8.55 5.54 5.89
N ARG A 158 8.18 6.73 5.40
CA ARG A 158 9.09 7.65 4.66
C ARG A 158 10.35 7.98 5.46
N HIS A 159 10.29 7.97 6.80
CA HIS A 159 11.45 8.21 7.67
C HIS A 159 12.56 7.17 7.51
N ARG A 160 12.23 5.89 7.25
CA ARG A 160 13.26 4.85 7.02
C ARG A 160 13.95 5.02 5.67
N LEU A 161 13.21 5.47 4.66
CA LEU A 161 13.76 5.82 3.36
C LEU A 161 14.73 7.01 3.48
N ARG A 162 14.31 8.08 4.18
CA ARG A 162 15.19 9.23 4.47
C ARG A 162 16.42 8.84 5.27
N ALA A 163 16.29 7.98 6.29
CA ALA A 163 17.43 7.52 7.09
C ALA A 163 18.42 6.67 6.26
N LEU A 164 17.93 5.79 5.39
CA LEU A 164 18.77 5.00 4.48
C LEU A 164 19.49 5.88 3.45
N LEU A 165 18.78 6.83 2.84
CA LEU A 165 19.37 7.80 1.92
C LEU A 165 20.42 8.66 2.63
N GLY A 166 20.15 9.12 3.85
CA GLY A 166 21.11 9.87 4.66
C GLY A 166 22.37 9.08 5.02
N ARG A 167 22.27 7.74 5.21
CA ARG A 167 23.43 6.86 5.40
C ARG A 167 24.23 6.67 4.11
N LEU A 168 23.56 6.49 2.97
CA LEU A 168 24.22 6.35 1.66
C LEU A 168 24.94 7.64 1.25
N VAL A 169 24.32 8.80 1.47
CA VAL A 169 24.94 10.11 1.22
C VAL A 169 26.18 10.31 2.11
N ARG A 170 26.10 9.99 3.41
CA ARG A 170 27.25 10.04 4.32
C ARG A 170 28.37 9.08 3.91
N ALA A 171 28.04 7.84 3.55
CA ALA A 171 29.03 6.86 3.09
C ALA A 171 29.74 7.31 1.80
N ARG A 172 29.01 7.97 0.88
CA ARG A 172 29.57 8.52 -0.36
C ARG A 172 30.49 9.73 -0.08
N TRP A 173 30.15 10.57 0.90
CA TRP A 173 30.98 11.69 1.33
C TRP A 173 32.30 11.23 1.96
N VAL A 174 32.27 10.22 2.84
CA VAL A 174 33.50 9.66 3.45
C VAL A 174 34.44 9.05 2.40
N ARG A 175 33.91 8.41 1.35
CA ARG A 175 34.76 7.92 0.24
C ARG A 175 35.40 9.05 -0.57
N ARG A 176 34.74 10.20 -0.73
CA ARG A 176 35.30 11.35 -1.45
C ARG A 176 36.42 12.04 -0.67
N THR A 177 36.32 12.13 0.66
CA THR A 177 37.37 12.75 1.47
C THR A 177 38.63 11.88 1.54
N VAL A 178 38.49 10.55 1.52
CA VAL A 178 39.64 9.62 1.46
C VAL A 178 40.32 9.65 0.08
N ALA A 179 39.57 9.81 -1.01
CA ALA A 179 40.13 9.85 -2.36
C ALA A 179 40.90 11.16 -2.66
N CYS A 180 40.51 12.30 -2.08
CA CYS A 180 41.24 13.57 -2.27
C CYS A 180 42.36 13.80 -1.24
N GLY A 181 42.33 13.12 -0.09
CA GLY A 181 43.38 13.25 0.94
C GLY A 181 44.69 12.50 0.64
N GLY A 182 44.71 11.64 -0.39
CA GLY A 182 45.88 10.83 -0.76
C GLY A 182 46.87 11.49 -1.73
N ALA A 183 46.55 12.66 -2.29
CA ALA A 183 47.36 13.28 -3.37
C ALA A 183 48.42 14.30 -2.90
N GLY A 184 48.66 14.45 -1.59
CA GLY A 184 49.51 15.54 -1.07
C GLY A 184 50.39 15.15 0.12
N ARG A 185 51.22 14.11 0.02
CA ARG A 185 52.33 13.87 0.96
C ARG A 185 53.56 13.27 0.28
N GLY A 186 54.07 13.99 -0.71
CA GLY A 186 55.46 13.87 -1.15
C GLY A 186 56.25 15.05 -0.59
N GLY A 187 56.90 14.86 0.56
CA GLY A 187 57.70 15.90 1.21
C GLY A 187 58.54 15.28 2.31
N ALA A 188 59.78 14.97 1.96
CA ALA A 188 60.77 14.28 2.77
C ALA A 188 61.04 14.96 4.12
N GLY A 189 61.26 14.13 5.14
CA GLY A 189 61.62 14.58 6.49
C GLY A 189 62.10 13.39 7.31
N THR A 190 63.25 12.84 6.92
CA THR A 190 64.03 11.89 7.73
C THR A 190 64.60 12.62 8.94
N GLY A 191 64.17 12.25 10.15
CA GLY A 191 64.80 12.75 11.36
C GLY A 191 64.18 12.25 12.65
N GLY A 192 64.86 11.29 13.29
CA GLY A 192 64.83 11.12 14.75
C GLY A 192 63.92 10.03 15.31
N ARG A 193 64.47 8.82 15.52
CA ARG A 193 64.09 7.97 16.67
C ARG A 193 64.64 8.64 17.94
N PRO A 194 63.88 8.66 19.04
CA PRO A 194 64.08 7.68 20.12
C PRO A 194 62.72 7.13 20.59
N GLY A 195 62.56 5.96 21.18
CA GLY A 195 63.38 5.29 22.19
C GLY A 195 62.40 4.86 23.30
N PHE A 196 62.39 3.56 23.60
CA PHE A 196 61.94 2.89 24.83
C PHE A 196 60.89 3.53 25.76
N GLY A 197 59.83 2.77 26.03
CA GLY A 197 58.90 3.04 27.12
C GLY A 197 57.97 1.86 27.37
N SER A 198 58.53 0.74 27.82
CA SER A 198 57.77 -0.38 28.38
C SER A 198 57.13 0.03 29.71
N HIS A 199 55.79 -0.05 29.82
CA HIS A 199 55.17 -0.23 31.12
C HIS A 199 53.94 -1.14 31.02
N ARG A 200 54.11 -2.34 31.60
CA ARG A 200 53.04 -3.23 32.09
C ARG A 200 52.26 -2.54 33.20
N GLN A 201 50.96 -2.88 33.30
CA GLN A 201 50.10 -3.10 34.48
C GLN A 201 48.65 -2.90 33.98
N GLY A 202 47.60 -3.67 34.27
CA GLY A 202 47.31 -4.77 35.19
C GLY A 202 45.77 -4.82 35.29
N VAL A 203 45.18 -6.00 35.00
CA VAL A 203 43.95 -6.68 35.52
C VAL A 203 43.22 -5.96 36.71
N PRO A 204 41.88 -6.01 36.97
CA PRO A 204 40.93 -7.16 36.85
C PRO A 204 39.48 -6.91 36.37
N ALA A 205 38.77 -8.04 36.33
CA ALA A 205 37.36 -8.34 36.07
C ALA A 205 36.34 -7.84 37.11
N HIS A 206 35.08 -8.29 36.92
CA HIS A 206 33.86 -8.24 37.76
C HIS A 206 32.91 -7.04 37.61
N HIS A 207 31.71 -7.28 37.07
CA HIS A 207 30.56 -7.57 37.93
C HIS A 207 29.35 -8.14 37.17
N SER A 208 28.89 -9.28 37.67
CA SER A 208 27.59 -9.91 37.50
C SER A 208 26.47 -9.08 38.14
N GLY A 209 25.28 -9.09 37.52
CA GLY A 209 24.07 -8.48 38.07
C GLY A 209 22.81 -9.17 37.53
N HIS A 210 22.19 -9.96 38.41
CA HIS A 210 20.98 -10.78 38.25
C HIS A 210 19.67 -9.97 38.36
N ALA A 211 18.55 -10.70 38.11
CA ALA A 211 17.19 -10.55 38.65
C ALA A 211 16.21 -9.70 37.81
N ALA A 212 15.16 -10.33 37.24
CA ALA A 212 13.81 -10.59 37.83
C ALA A 212 12.90 -9.35 37.68
N GLY A 213 11.61 -9.37 37.39
CA GLY A 213 10.57 -10.36 37.21
C GLY A 213 9.25 -9.57 37.15
N ALA A 214 8.27 -10.00 36.35
CA ALA A 214 6.87 -9.55 36.39
C ALA A 214 6.12 -10.51 35.47
N GLY A 215 5.12 -11.28 35.87
CA GLY A 215 4.04 -11.00 36.80
C GLY A 215 2.79 -11.39 36.02
N ARG A 216 2.08 -12.42 36.49
CA ARG A 216 0.85 -12.94 35.86
C ARG A 216 -0.33 -12.00 36.09
#